data_AF-D3SP09-F1
#
_entry.id   AF-D3SP09-F1
#
_cell.length_a   1.000
_cell.length_b   1.000
_cell.length_c   1.000
_cell.angle_alpha   90.00
_cell.angle_beta   90.00
_cell.angle_gamma   90.00
#
_symmetry.space_group_name_H-M   'P 1'
#
loop_
_entity.id
_entity.type
_entity.pdbx_description
1 polymer ?
#
loop_
_entity_poly.entity_id
_entity_poly.type
_entity_poly.pdbx_seq_one_letter_code
_entity_poly.pdbx_strand_id
1 'polypeptide(L)'
;MMKDLSHLIKDSRPDLREHLVKYLLSIINIEVTSLPPDSWEKTLQTWKKILLLADQLRQTEPSKRQELYGKWKMDGMMVSLLENLIDTINRARQEGLLKEKERAYHLLRLAAQYALEREDLLRAEGISHQLLDLILKT
;
A
#
# COMPACT_ATOMS: atom_id res chain seq x y z
N MET A 1 -24.27 36.11 1.43
CA MET A 1 -24.29 34.72 1.92
C MET A 1 -23.14 33.97 1.28
N MET A 2 -22.09 33.66 2.04
CA MET A 2 -21.06 32.71 1.63
C MET A 2 -21.74 31.33 1.62
N LYS A 3 -21.89 30.71 0.43
CA LYS A 3 -22.32 29.32 0.35
C LYS A 3 -21.21 28.47 0.97
N ASP A 4 -21.57 27.63 1.91
CA ASP A 4 -20.66 26.71 2.56
C ASP A 4 -20.07 25.74 1.52
N LEU A 5 -18.81 25.96 1.15
CA LEU A 5 -18.06 25.15 0.18
C LEU A 5 -17.43 23.91 0.85
N SER A 6 -17.70 23.65 2.14
CA SER A 6 -17.15 22.49 2.86
C SER A 6 -17.55 21.14 2.24
N HIS A 7 -18.65 21.09 1.48
CA HIS A 7 -19.05 19.91 0.71
C HIS A 7 -18.14 19.62 -0.49
N LEU A 8 -17.55 20.65 -1.13
CA LEU A 8 -16.63 20.47 -2.25
C LEU A 8 -15.24 19.99 -1.81
N ILE A 9 -14.88 20.19 -0.54
CA ILE A 9 -13.59 19.75 0.03
C ILE A 9 -13.68 18.29 0.51
N LYS A 10 -14.88 17.74 0.75
CA LYS A 10 -15.06 16.33 1.16
C LYS A 10 -14.76 15.33 0.04
N ASP A 11 -14.96 15.72 -1.22
CA ASP A 11 -14.82 14.82 -2.38
C ASP A 11 -13.43 14.88 -3.05
N SER A 12 -12.48 15.68 -2.54
CA SER A 12 -11.17 15.85 -3.19
C SER A 12 -10.06 14.98 -2.60
N ARG A 13 -10.36 14.09 -1.65
CA ARG A 13 -9.36 13.13 -1.17
C ARG A 13 -9.31 11.97 -2.17
N PRO A 14 -8.17 11.71 -2.82
CA PRO A 14 -8.07 10.58 -3.75
C PRO A 14 -8.50 9.31 -3.02
N ASP A 15 -9.38 8.53 -3.65
CA ASP A 15 -9.87 7.25 -3.13
C ASP A 15 -8.67 6.42 -2.67
N LEU A 16 -8.64 6.04 -1.39
CA LEU A 16 -7.52 5.29 -0.85
C LEU A 16 -7.32 3.96 -1.59
N ARG A 17 -8.39 3.35 -2.08
CA ARG A 17 -8.30 2.12 -2.88
C ARG A 17 -7.58 2.37 -4.20
N GLU A 18 -7.89 3.48 -4.86
CA GLU A 18 -7.17 3.92 -6.06
C GLU A 18 -5.69 4.21 -5.74
N HIS A 19 -5.41 4.87 -4.63
CA HIS A 19 -4.03 5.10 -4.17
C HIS A 19 -3.28 3.79 -3.92
N LEU A 20 -3.91 2.81 -3.28
CA LEU A 20 -3.33 1.48 -3.07
C LEU A 20 -2.99 0.78 -4.39
N VAL A 21 -3.83 0.94 -5.42
CA VAL A 21 -3.51 0.40 -6.74
C VAL A 21 -2.33 1.14 -7.37
N LYS A 22 -2.43 2.47 -7.50
CA LYS A 22 -1.43 3.31 -8.18
C LYS A 22 -0.06 3.31 -7.53
N TYR A 23 -0.01 3.13 -6.21
CA TYR A 23 1.24 3.17 -5.46
C TYR A 23 1.71 1.77 -5.08
N LEU A 24 0.95 1.07 -4.24
CA LEU A 24 1.39 -0.21 -3.68
C LEU A 24 1.42 -1.31 -4.74
N LEU A 25 0.34 -1.51 -5.51
CA LEU A 25 0.35 -2.54 -6.55
C LEU A 25 1.27 -2.20 -7.71
N SER A 26 1.34 -0.95 -8.16
CA SER A 26 2.23 -0.58 -9.26
C SER A 26 3.70 -0.85 -8.93
N ILE A 27 4.17 -0.51 -7.71
CA ILE A 27 5.55 -0.81 -7.30
C ILE A 27 5.79 -2.33 -7.25
N ILE A 28 4.87 -3.08 -6.65
CA ILE A 28 4.97 -4.54 -6.58
C ILE A 28 4.98 -5.16 -7.97
N ASN A 29 4.14 -4.65 -8.88
CA ASN A 29 4.07 -5.12 -10.25
C ASN A 29 5.37 -4.90 -11.00
N ILE A 30 5.97 -3.72 -10.89
CA ILE A 30 7.28 -3.43 -11.49
C ILE A 30 8.34 -4.41 -10.96
N GLU A 31 8.43 -4.58 -9.64
CA GLU A 31 9.43 -5.48 -9.05
C GLU A 31 9.21 -6.93 -9.47
N VAL A 32 7.98 -7.44 -9.34
CA VAL A 32 7.64 -8.83 -9.65
C VAL A 32 7.87 -9.14 -11.12
N THR A 33 7.37 -8.31 -12.03
CA THR A 33 7.49 -8.54 -13.48
C THR A 33 8.92 -8.36 -14.01
N SER A 34 9.80 -7.70 -13.26
CA SER A 34 11.23 -7.63 -13.58
C SER A 34 12.01 -8.90 -13.25
N LEU A 35 11.38 -9.85 -12.52
CA LEU A 35 11.99 -11.08 -12.04
C LEU A 35 11.40 -12.31 -12.77
N PRO A 36 12.13 -13.45 -12.81
CA PRO A 36 11.59 -14.71 -13.30
C PRO A 36 10.34 -15.14 -12.52
N PRO A 37 9.34 -15.78 -13.16
CA PRO A 37 8.09 -16.22 -12.52
C PRO A 37 8.26 -16.99 -11.21
N ASP A 38 9.28 -17.86 -11.13
CA ASP A 38 9.56 -18.67 -9.94
C ASP A 38 9.95 -17.84 -8.70
N SER A 39 10.30 -16.56 -8.87
CA SER A 39 10.62 -15.64 -7.78
C SER A 39 9.43 -14.81 -7.30
N TRP A 40 8.31 -14.81 -8.04
CA TRP A 40 7.21 -13.88 -7.81
C TRP A 40 6.56 -14.07 -6.43
N GLU A 41 6.31 -15.32 -6.05
CA GLU A 41 5.72 -15.62 -4.74
C GLU A 41 6.64 -15.19 -3.59
N LYS A 42 7.95 -15.44 -3.72
CA LYS A 42 8.94 -15.01 -2.73
C LYS A 42 8.97 -13.48 -2.60
N THR A 43 8.90 -12.76 -3.72
CA THR A 43 8.83 -11.29 -3.72
C THR A 43 7.57 -10.79 -3.03
N LEU A 44 6.41 -11.39 -3.31
CA LEU A 44 5.17 -11.05 -2.60
C LEU A 44 5.25 -11.33 -1.09
N GLN A 45 5.88 -12.42 -0.67
CA GLN A 45 6.11 -12.70 0.74
C GLN A 45 7.02 -11.64 1.40
N THR A 46 8.00 -11.11 0.67
CA THR A 46 8.80 -9.96 1.13
C THR A 46 7.92 -8.72 1.32
N TRP A 47 7.05 -8.40 0.36
CA TRP A 47 6.11 -7.28 0.50
C TRP A 47 5.13 -7.44 1.66
N LYS A 48 4.63 -8.66 1.91
CA LYS A 48 3.84 -8.97 3.10
C LYS A 48 4.62 -8.64 4.39
N LYS A 49 5.92 -8.95 4.45
CA LYS A 49 6.80 -8.60 5.59
C LYS A 49 7.06 -7.10 5.70
N ILE A 50 7.23 -6.39 4.59
CA ILE A 50 7.41 -4.93 4.58
C ILE A 50 6.16 -4.24 5.15
N LEU A 51 4.96 -4.64 4.72
CA LEU A 51 3.70 -4.12 5.27
C LEU A 51 3.53 -4.42 6.76
N LEU A 52 3.94 -5.61 7.21
CA LEU A 52 3.94 -5.95 8.63
C LEU A 52 4.93 -5.08 9.42
N LEU A 53 6.13 -4.85 8.90
CA LEU A 53 7.11 -3.96 9.52
C LEU A 53 6.56 -2.53 9.63
N ALA A 54 5.94 -2.02 8.57
CA ALA A 54 5.29 -0.71 8.58
C ALA A 54 4.19 -0.63 9.66
N ASP A 55 3.31 -1.64 9.77
CA ASP A 55 2.26 -1.65 10.79
C ASP A 55 2.80 -1.74 12.23
N GLN A 56 3.95 -2.40 12.43
CA GLN A 56 4.63 -2.40 13.73
C GLN A 56 5.23 -1.02 14.04
N LEU A 57 5.93 -0.43 13.07
CA LEU A 57 6.53 0.90 13.20
C LEU A 57 5.48 1.98 13.42
N ARG A 58 4.27 1.84 12.87
CA ARG A 58 3.13 2.74 13.09
C ARG A 58 2.83 2.99 14.57
N GLN A 59 3.10 2.02 15.45
CA GLN A 59 2.90 2.14 16.90
C GLN A 59 4.08 2.81 17.62
N THR A 60 5.14 3.12 16.89
CA THR A 60 6.37 3.73 17.40
C THR A 60 6.37 5.22 17.09
N GLU A 61 6.73 6.05 18.07
CA GLU A 61 6.84 7.51 17.90
C GLU A 61 7.79 7.89 16.74
N PRO A 62 7.52 8.97 15.98
CA PRO A 62 8.32 9.35 14.82
C PRO A 62 9.81 9.50 15.11
N SER A 63 10.18 10.12 16.23
CA SER A 63 11.59 10.27 16.64
C SER A 63 12.27 8.91 16.83
N LYS A 64 11.56 7.95 17.42
CA LYS A 64 12.08 6.61 17.67
C LYS A 64 12.17 5.79 16.39
N ARG A 65 11.27 5.98 15.42
CA ARG A 65 11.39 5.39 14.08
C ARG A 65 12.67 5.85 13.37
N GLN A 66 12.96 7.15 13.41
CA GLN A 66 14.19 7.69 12.80
C GLN A 66 15.47 7.10 13.43
N GLU A 67 15.50 6.89 14.74
CA GLU A 67 16.60 6.17 15.40
C GLU A 67 16.73 4.73 14.89
N LEU A 68 15.61 4.01 14.73
CA LEU A 68 15.61 2.64 14.22
C LEU A 68 16.13 2.57 12.79
N TYR A 69 15.69 3.48 11.92
CA TYR A 69 16.15 3.56 10.53
C TYR A 69 17.67 3.77 10.46
N GLY A 70 18.21 4.68 11.27
CA GLY A 70 19.65 4.89 11.38
C GLY A 70 20.40 3.65 11.86
N LYS A 71 19.88 2.95 12.88
CA LYS A 71 20.48 1.70 13.39
C LYS A 71 20.47 0.58 12.36
N TRP A 72 19.41 0.48 11.56
CA TRP A 72 19.26 -0.52 10.50
C TRP A 72 19.99 -0.13 9.21
N LYS A 73 20.61 1.05 9.17
CA LYS A 73 21.30 1.60 7.98
C LYS A 73 20.39 1.63 6.75
N MET A 74 19.11 1.94 6.95
CA MET A 74 18.17 2.10 5.85
C MET A 74 18.53 3.35 5.03
N ASP A 75 18.50 3.22 3.71
CA ASP A 75 18.63 4.37 2.82
C ASP A 75 17.37 5.24 2.82
N GLY A 76 17.48 6.44 2.27
CA GLY A 76 16.37 7.40 2.24
C GLY A 76 15.16 6.93 1.42
N MET A 77 15.35 6.06 0.43
CA MET A 77 14.24 5.52 -0.37
C MET A 77 13.42 4.54 0.46
N MET A 78 14.08 3.63 1.18
CA MET A 78 13.43 2.66 2.07
C MET A 78 12.72 3.35 3.25
N VAL A 79 13.32 4.39 3.82
CA VAL A 79 12.68 5.20 4.86
C VAL A 79 11.40 5.85 4.32
N SER A 80 11.48 6.48 3.14
CA SER A 80 10.32 7.13 2.52
C SER A 80 9.21 6.13 2.19
N LEU A 81 9.58 4.94 1.69
CA LEU A 81 8.63 3.85 1.43
C LEU A 81 7.91 3.44 2.73
N LEU A 82 8.65 3.19 3.81
CA LEU A 82 8.05 2.77 5.08
C LEU A 82 7.13 3.84 5.68
N GLU A 83 7.53 5.11 5.67
CA GLU A 83 6.68 6.19 6.17
C GLU A 83 5.40 6.36 5.33
N ASN A 84 5.50 6.27 4.00
CA ASN A 84 4.32 6.28 3.14
C ASN A 84 3.37 5.11 3.42
N LEU A 85 3.92 3.91 3.67
CA LEU A 85 3.12 2.75 4.04
C LEU A 85 2.47 2.91 5.42
N ILE A 86 3.18 3.50 6.39
CA ILE A 86 2.62 3.82 7.72
C ILE A 86 1.41 4.75 7.57
N ASP A 87 1.54 5.82 6.79
CA ASP A 87 0.45 6.77 6.54
C ASP A 87 -0.72 6.12 5.82
N THR A 88 -0.42 5.28 4.83
CA THR A 88 -1.42 4.50 4.09
C THR A 88 -2.19 3.56 5.01
N ILE A 89 -1.51 2.85 5.92
CA ILE A 89 -2.13 1.95 6.90
C ILE A 89 -3.00 2.75 7.88
N ASN A 90 -2.50 3.86 8.41
CA ASN A 90 -3.28 4.73 9.29
C ASN A 90 -4.56 5.21 8.61
N ARG A 91 -4.46 5.67 7.36
CA ARG A 91 -5.60 6.14 6.58
C ARG A 91 -6.59 5.00 6.29
N ALA A 92 -6.11 3.80 5.96
CA ALA A 92 -6.97 2.65 5.73
C ALA A 92 -7.75 2.24 6.98
N ARG A 93 -7.13 2.34 8.15
CA ARG A 93 -7.81 2.11 9.43
C ARG A 93 -8.84 3.18 9.74
N GLN A 94 -8.51 4.46 9.54
CA GLN A 94 -9.40 5.59 9.75
C GLN A 94 -10.64 5.56 8.83
N GLU A 95 -10.47 5.14 7.58
CA GLU A 95 -11.54 5.01 6.59
C GLU A 95 -12.33 3.70 6.72
N GLY A 96 -11.98 2.83 7.67
CA GLY A 96 -12.65 1.56 7.90
C GLY A 96 -12.39 0.49 6.83
N LEU A 97 -11.42 0.72 5.94
CA LEU A 97 -10.98 -0.24 4.92
C LEU A 97 -10.16 -1.39 5.52
N LEU A 98 -9.48 -1.13 6.64
CA LEU A 98 -8.74 -2.14 7.40
C LEU A 98 -9.16 -2.07 8.88
N LYS A 99 -9.68 -3.15 9.46
CA LYS A 99 -10.05 -3.17 10.88
C LYS A 99 -8.81 -3.15 11.77
N GLU A 100 -8.90 -2.59 12.98
CA GLU A 100 -7.78 -2.51 13.94
C GLU A 100 -7.02 -3.83 14.19
N LYS A 101 -7.74 -4.96 14.18
CA LYS A 101 -7.13 -6.29 14.38
C LYS A 101 -6.68 -6.98 13.09
N GLU A 102 -7.03 -6.43 11.93
CA GLU A 102 -6.58 -6.97 10.65
C GLU A 102 -5.12 -6.58 10.39
N ARG A 103 -4.40 -7.52 9.79
CA ARG A 103 -2.98 -7.35 9.46
C ARG A 103 -2.85 -6.47 8.22
N ALA A 104 -1.88 -5.55 8.23
CA ALA A 104 -1.67 -4.60 7.14
C ALA A 104 -1.44 -5.24 5.75
N TYR A 105 -0.95 -6.47 5.66
CA TYR A 105 -0.80 -7.13 4.36
C TYR A 105 -2.14 -7.39 3.63
N HIS A 106 -3.29 -7.32 4.34
CA HIS A 106 -4.61 -7.38 3.69
C HIS A 106 -4.87 -6.22 2.73
N LEU A 107 -4.11 -5.11 2.84
CA LEU A 107 -4.15 -4.03 1.86
C LEU A 107 -3.81 -4.50 0.44
N LEU A 108 -2.95 -5.52 0.28
CA LEU A 108 -2.65 -6.11 -1.03
C LEU A 108 -3.89 -6.72 -1.66
N ARG A 109 -4.67 -7.47 -0.86
CA ARG A 109 -5.91 -8.10 -1.31
C ARG A 109 -6.97 -7.06 -1.67
N LEU A 110 -7.12 -6.02 -0.84
CA LEU A 110 -8.05 -4.92 -1.11
C LEU A 110 -7.69 -4.18 -2.39
N ALA A 111 -6.41 -3.88 -2.60
CA ALA A 111 -5.92 -3.25 -3.82
C ALA A 111 -6.19 -4.14 -5.04
N ALA A 112 -5.91 -5.45 -4.94
CA ALA A 112 -6.09 -6.38 -6.05
C ALA A 112 -7.56 -6.56 -6.43
N GLN A 113 -8.45 -6.64 -5.45
CA GLN A 113 -9.90 -6.68 -5.67
C GLN A 113 -10.39 -5.40 -6.35
N TYR A 114 -9.97 -4.24 -5.85
CA TYR A 114 -10.36 -2.96 -6.45
C TYR A 114 -9.83 -2.79 -7.88
N ALA A 115 -8.60 -3.26 -8.16
CA ALA A 115 -8.04 -3.23 -9.51
C ALA A 115 -8.84 -4.10 -10.49
N LEU A 116 -9.34 -5.26 -10.05
CA LEU A 116 -10.23 -6.11 -10.87
C LEU A 116 -11.62 -5.47 -11.10
N GLU A 117 -12.13 -4.70 -10.14
CA GLU A 117 -13.37 -3.93 -10.29
C GLU A 117 -13.21 -2.72 -11.24
N ARG A 118 -11.97 -2.26 -11.42
CA ARG A 118 -11.58 -1.08 -12.20
C ARG A 118 -10.58 -1.44 -13.30
N GLU A 119 -11.06 -2.19 -14.30
CA GLU A 119 -10.30 -2.60 -15.47
C GLU A 119 -9.61 -1.42 -16.20
N ASP A 120 -10.21 -0.23 -16.15
CA ASP A 120 -9.61 1.01 -16.68
C ASP A 120 -8.33 1.40 -15.95
N LEU A 121 -8.36 1.34 -14.61
CA LEU A 121 -7.21 1.62 -13.75
C LEU A 121 -6.15 0.53 -13.89
N LEU A 122 -6.56 -0.72 -13.96
CA LEU A 122 -5.66 -1.86 -14.15
C LEU A 122 -4.82 -1.73 -15.42
N ARG A 123 -5.46 -1.35 -16.53
CA ARG A 123 -4.79 -1.10 -17.80
C ARG A 123 -3.90 0.14 -17.77
N ALA A 124 -4.37 1.22 -17.17
CA ALA A 124 -3.62 2.47 -17.06
C ALA A 124 -2.29 2.28 -16.30
N GLU A 125 -2.31 1.47 -15.24
CA GLU A 125 -1.15 1.19 -14.40
C GLU A 125 -0.30 -0.01 -14.91
N GLY A 126 -0.73 -0.68 -15.99
CA GLY A 126 0.00 -1.82 -16.56
C GLY A 126 0.13 -3.02 -15.61
N ILE A 127 -0.84 -3.20 -14.70
CA ILE A 127 -0.78 -4.25 -13.69
C ILE A 127 -1.17 -5.59 -14.32
N SER A 128 -0.32 -6.60 -14.11
CA SER A 128 -0.54 -7.95 -14.65
C SER A 128 -1.68 -8.67 -13.94
N HIS A 129 -2.60 -9.26 -14.70
CA HIS A 129 -3.63 -10.14 -14.16
C HIS A 129 -3.05 -11.33 -13.38
N GLN A 130 -1.90 -11.85 -13.82
CA GLN A 130 -1.22 -12.96 -13.14
C GLN A 130 -0.76 -12.57 -11.73
N LEU A 131 -0.35 -11.31 -11.53
CA LEU A 131 0.01 -10.79 -10.22
C LEU A 131 -1.22 -10.73 -9.30
N LEU A 132 -2.35 -10.23 -9.80
CA LEU A 132 -3.60 -10.18 -9.03
C LEU A 132 -4.03 -11.57 -8.59
N ASP A 133 -4.01 -12.53 -9.52
CA ASP A 133 -4.34 -13.93 -9.22
C ASP A 133 -3.42 -14.49 -8.12
N LEU A 134 -2.12 -14.19 -8.17
CA LEU A 134 -1.16 -14.65 -7.18
C LEU A 134 -1.43 -14.02 -5.80
N ILE A 135 -1.72 -12.72 -5.75
CA ILE A 135 -2.09 -12.01 -4.51
C ILE A 135 -3.38 -12.58 -3.91
N LEU A 136 -4.38 -12.89 -4.74
CA LEU A 136 -5.68 -13.37 -4.27
C LEU A 136 -5.66 -14.84 -3.82
N LYS A 137 -4.69 -15.63 -4.28
CA LYS A 137 -4.50 -17.04 -3.92
C LYS A 137 -3.66 -17.26 -2.65
N THR A 138 -2.92 -16.24 -2.17
CA THR A 138 -1.96 -16.35 -1.04
C THR A 138 -2.33 -15.52 0.18
#